data_AF-C3NBA2-F1
#
_entry.id   AF-C3NBA2-F1
#
_cell.length_a   1.000
_cell.length_b   1.000
_cell.length_c   1.000
_cell.angle_alpha   90.00
_cell.angle_beta   90.00
_cell.angle_gamma   90.00
#
_symmetry.space_group_name_H-M   'P 1'
#
loop_
_entity.id
_entity.type
_entity.pdbx_description
1 polymer ?
#
loop_
_entity_poly.entity_id
_entity_poly.type
_entity_poly.pdbx_seq_one_letter_code
_entity_poly.pdbx_strand_id
1 'polypeptide(L)'
;MLIQVKLGTMKLQNLFGYIPLILGFLFYSLYTFSTNYPQILDYISPYLLIILLLYYGYSGGIPPVNIQNSDTVSLSTVVLLSLVWTIAFTVIDMMLLRKIQFVDVEEARQL
;
A
#
# COMPACT_ATOMS: atom_id res chain seq x y z
N MET A 1 -8.30 28.11 -16.05
CA MET A 1 -8.29 26.75 -16.63
C MET A 1 -8.21 25.76 -15.48
N LEU A 2 -9.34 25.14 -15.15
CA LEU A 2 -9.37 24.05 -14.16
C LEU A 2 -9.23 22.76 -14.97
N ILE A 3 -8.24 21.92 -14.64
CA ILE A 3 -8.03 20.64 -15.30
C ILE A 3 -8.63 19.57 -14.39
N GLN A 4 -9.64 18.84 -14.86
CA GLN A 4 -10.13 17.65 -14.16
C GLN A 4 -9.38 16.43 -14.68
N VAL A 5 -8.65 15.76 -13.79
CA VAL A 5 -8.05 14.45 -14.07
C VAL A 5 -9.14 13.40 -13.92
N LYS A 6 -9.78 13.05 -15.04
CA LYS A 6 -10.79 11.97 -15.09
C LYS A 6 -10.10 10.71 -15.62
N LEU A 7 -9.95 9.68 -14.79
CA LEU A 7 -9.61 8.35 -15.31
C LEU A 7 -10.83 7.87 -16.09
N GLY A 8 -10.67 7.70 -17.41
CA GLY A 8 -11.76 7.35 -18.31
C GLY A 8 -12.61 6.17 -17.80
N THR A 9 -13.93 6.31 -17.94
CA THR A 9 -14.98 5.26 -17.83
C THR A 9 -15.01 4.37 -16.59
N MET A 10 -14.31 4.70 -15.50
CA MET A 10 -14.36 3.89 -14.27
C MET A 10 -15.55 4.28 -13.38
N LYS A 11 -16.68 3.56 -13.50
CA LYS A 11 -17.84 3.64 -12.59
C LYS A 11 -17.49 3.46 -11.09
N LEU A 12 -16.25 3.07 -10.77
CA LEU A 12 -15.75 2.74 -9.45
C LEU A 12 -14.53 3.59 -9.04
N GLN A 13 -14.36 4.79 -9.59
CA GLN A 13 -13.21 5.67 -9.29
C GLN A 13 -13.00 5.89 -7.78
N ASN A 14 -14.08 5.98 -7.00
CA ASN A 14 -14.02 6.10 -5.54
C ASN A 14 -13.49 4.82 -4.85
N LEU A 15 -13.77 3.62 -5.40
CA LEU A 15 -13.30 2.35 -4.82
C LEU A 15 -11.77 2.27 -4.81
N PHE A 16 -11.11 2.79 -5.85
CA PHE A 16 -9.64 2.80 -5.91
C PHE A 16 -9.02 3.61 -4.77
N GLY A 17 -9.67 4.68 -4.31
CA GLY A 17 -9.25 5.45 -3.14
C GLY A 17 -9.35 4.68 -1.82
N TYR A 18 -10.22 3.67 -1.73
CA TYR A 18 -10.39 2.83 -0.54
C TYR A 18 -9.46 1.62 -0.49
N ILE A 19 -8.77 1.27 -1.59
CA ILE A 19 -7.86 0.11 -1.64
C ILE A 19 -6.81 0.16 -0.53
N PRO A 20 -6.07 1.26 -0.29
CA PRO A 20 -5.09 1.32 0.80
C PRO A 20 -5.71 1.09 2.17
N LEU A 21 -6.93 1.60 2.39
CA LEU A 21 -7.65 1.50 3.66
C LEU A 21 -8.14 0.07 3.92
N ILE A 22 -8.68 -0.60 2.89
CA ILE A 22 -9.11 -2.00 2.95
C ILE A 22 -7.91 -2.92 3.19
N LEU A 23 -6.83 -2.76 2.41
CA LEU A 23 -5.62 -3.54 2.59
C LEU A 23 -5.02 -3.31 3.98
N GLY A 24 -5.00 -2.06 4.45
CA GLY A 24 -4.51 -1.73 5.77
C GLY A 24 -5.31 -2.43 6.87
N PHE A 25 -6.64 -2.34 6.81
CA PHE A 25 -7.52 -3.01 7.75
C PHE A 25 -7.31 -4.53 7.75
N LEU A 26 -7.24 -5.17 6.56
CA LEU A 26 -7.08 -6.61 6.44
C LEU A 26 -5.74 -7.08 7.01
N PHE A 27 -4.63 -6.48 6.59
CA PHE A 27 -3.29 -6.89 7.02
C PHE A 27 -3.04 -6.58 8.50
N TYR A 28 -3.48 -5.41 8.99
CA TYR A 28 -3.37 -5.08 10.40
C TYR A 28 -4.19 -6.04 11.27
N SER A 29 -5.42 -6.37 10.85
CA SER A 29 -6.28 -7.30 11.57
C SER A 29 -5.68 -8.71 11.58
N LEU A 30 -5.12 -9.16 10.45
CA LEU A 30 -4.40 -10.43 10.38
C LEU A 30 -3.21 -10.45 11.33
N TYR A 31 -2.39 -9.41 11.32
CA TYR A 31 -1.21 -9.26 12.18
C TYR A 31 -1.56 -9.24 13.69
N THR A 32 -2.71 -8.66 14.04
CA THR A 32 -3.13 -8.47 15.44
C THR A 32 -3.92 -9.65 15.99
N PHE A 33 -4.87 -10.18 15.21
CA PHE A 33 -5.89 -11.11 15.71
C PHE A 33 -5.69 -12.55 15.27
N SER A 34 -4.79 -12.84 14.32
CA SER A 34 -4.54 -14.22 13.88
C SER A 34 -3.63 -14.97 14.84
N THR A 35 -4.12 -16.10 15.36
CA THR A 35 -3.34 -17.02 16.20
C THR A 35 -2.34 -17.87 15.40
N ASN A 36 -2.65 -18.16 14.14
CA ASN A 36 -1.76 -18.86 13.20
C ASN A 36 -1.33 -17.91 12.09
N TYR A 37 -0.60 -16.85 12.47
CA TYR A 37 -0.16 -15.84 11.52
C TYR A 37 1.04 -16.36 10.69
N PRO A 38 0.92 -16.42 9.35
CA PRO A 38 2.03 -16.85 8.51
C PRO A 38 3.05 -15.71 8.38
N GLN A 39 4.23 -15.90 8.97
CA GLN A 39 5.32 -14.92 9.05
C GLN A 39 5.74 -14.31 7.69
N ILE A 40 5.54 -15.07 6.60
CA ILE A 40 5.85 -14.61 5.24
C ILE A 40 5.06 -13.33 4.86
N LEU A 41 3.89 -13.10 5.46
CA LEU A 41 3.06 -11.94 5.14
C LEU A 41 3.68 -10.61 5.59
N ASP A 42 4.50 -10.61 6.65
CA ASP A 42 5.23 -9.42 7.11
C ASP A 42 6.23 -8.91 6.09
N TYR A 43 6.73 -9.82 5.26
CA TYR A 43 7.74 -9.56 4.25
C TYR A 43 7.12 -9.25 2.88
N ILE A 44 5.96 -9.82 2.57
CA ILE A 44 5.31 -9.65 1.27
C ILE A 44 4.41 -8.42 1.24
N SER A 45 3.74 -8.08 2.34
CA SER A 45 2.75 -7.00 2.33
C SER A 45 3.42 -5.62 2.39
N PRO A 46 3.27 -4.76 1.35
CA PRO A 46 3.84 -3.42 1.36
C PRO A 46 3.30 -2.55 2.50
N TYR A 47 2.06 -2.81 2.95
CA TYR A 47 1.47 -2.10 4.08
C TYR A 47 2.15 -2.48 5.40
N LEU A 48 2.38 -3.77 5.65
CA LEU A 48 3.03 -4.22 6.88
C LEU A 48 4.50 -3.79 6.92
N LEU A 49 5.20 -3.87 5.79
CA LEU A 49 6.58 -3.39 5.68
C LEU A 49 6.71 -1.93 6.15
N ILE A 50 5.76 -1.05 5.77
CA ILE A 50 5.72 0.34 6.24
C ILE A 50 5.49 0.40 7.75
N ILE A 51 4.52 -0.35 8.29
CA ILE A 51 4.26 -0.38 9.74
C ILE A 51 5.49 -0.85 10.53
N LEU A 52 6.16 -1.91 10.07
CA LEU A 52 7.33 -2.48 10.73
C LEU A 52 8.49 -1.48 10.72
N LEU A 53 8.72 -0.78 9.61
CA LEU A 53 9.73 0.28 9.53
C LEU A 53 9.38 1.47 10.42
N LEU A 54 8.10 1.87 10.49
CA LEU A 54 7.66 2.94 11.39
C LEU A 54 7.80 2.54 12.86
N TYR A 55 7.48 1.29 13.20
CA TYR A 55 7.71 0.75 14.54
C TYR A 55 9.18 0.82 14.91
N TYR A 56 10.07 0.35 14.02
CA TYR A 56 11.52 0.41 14.24
C TYR A 56 12.00 1.86 14.41
N GLY A 57 11.53 2.77 13.54
CA GLY A 57 11.88 4.19 13.61
C GLY A 57 11.38 4.88 14.88
N TYR A 58 10.21 4.50 15.40
CA TYR A 58 9.62 5.09 16.60
C TYR A 58 10.18 4.49 17.90
N SER A 59 10.30 3.16 17.97
CA SER A 59 10.67 2.45 19.19
C SER A 59 12.18 2.19 19.33
N GLY A 60 12.93 2.20 18.23
CA GLY A 60 14.31 1.72 18.16
C GLY A 60 14.48 0.20 18.30
N GLY A 61 13.40 -0.52 18.58
CA GLY A 61 13.38 -1.98 18.73
C GLY A 61 13.03 -2.68 17.41
N ILE A 62 13.57 -3.89 17.22
CA ILE A 62 13.21 -4.72 16.06
C ILE A 62 11.77 -5.19 16.24
N PRO A 63 10.87 -4.95 15.27
CA PRO A 63 9.47 -5.31 15.43
C PRO A 63 9.27 -6.82 15.51
N PRO A 64 8.26 -7.28 16.27
CA PRO A 64 7.90 -8.68 16.31
C PRO A 64 7.18 -9.10 15.02
N VAL A 65 7.20 -10.41 14.73
CA VAL A 65 6.54 -11.04 13.58
C VAL A 65 5.01 -11.05 13.74
N ASN A 66 4.52 -11.15 14.97
CA ASN A 66 3.14 -10.80 15.31
C ASN A 66 3.10 -10.30 16.76
N ILE A 67 1.98 -9.73 17.20
CA ILE A 67 1.86 -9.17 18.56
C ILE A 67 1.92 -10.28 19.65
N GLN A 68 1.63 -11.52 19.29
CA GLN A 68 1.52 -12.65 20.23
C GLN A 68 2.82 -13.46 20.36
N ASN A 69 3.78 -13.27 19.47
CA ASN A 69 4.97 -14.10 19.31
C ASN A 69 6.22 -13.29 19.64
N SER A 70 7.21 -13.95 20.25
CA SER A 70 8.49 -13.33 20.64
C SER A 70 9.47 -13.19 19.48
N ASP A 71 9.20 -13.85 18.36
CA ASP A 71 10.06 -13.80 17.17
C ASP A 71 10.06 -12.41 16.56
N THR A 72 11.24 -11.96 16.12
CA THR A 72 11.44 -10.65 15.48
C THR A 72 11.68 -10.80 13.99
N VAL A 73 11.22 -9.83 13.21
CA VAL A 73 11.50 -9.81 11.76
C VAL A 73 12.96 -9.45 11.47
N SER A 74 13.48 -9.91 10.33
CA SER A 74 14.78 -9.48 9.82
C SER A 74 14.67 -8.08 9.21
N LEU A 75 15.23 -7.07 9.87
CA LEU A 75 15.19 -5.67 9.42
C LEU A 75 15.80 -5.50 8.01
N SER A 76 16.92 -6.16 7.71
CA SER A 76 17.55 -6.11 6.39
C SER A 76 16.61 -6.60 5.29
N THR A 77 15.85 -7.66 5.57
CA THR A 77 14.87 -8.22 4.63
C THR A 77 13.68 -7.28 4.46
N VAL A 78 13.18 -6.69 5.56
CA VAL A 78 12.09 -5.69 5.52
C VAL A 78 12.50 -4.48 4.68
N VAL A 79 13.70 -3.93 4.88
CA VAL A 79 14.24 -2.81 4.10
C VAL A 79 14.36 -3.18 2.62
N LEU A 80 14.96 -4.33 2.31
CA LEU A 80 15.16 -4.78 0.93
C LEU A 80 13.83 -4.96 0.19
N LEU A 81 12.83 -5.59 0.83
CA LEU A 81 11.52 -5.80 0.22
C LEU A 81 10.72 -4.49 0.08
N SER A 82 10.91 -3.54 1.00
CA SER A 82 10.32 -2.19 0.88
C SER A 82 10.86 -1.45 -0.35
N LEU A 83 12.16 -1.59 -0.63
CA LEU A 83 12.76 -1.03 -1.85
C LEU A 83 12.22 -1.72 -3.11
N VAL A 84 12.07 -3.04 -3.09
CA VAL A 84 11.47 -3.79 -4.20
C VAL A 84 10.04 -3.31 -4.49
N TRP A 85 9.22 -3.14 -3.45
CA TRP A 85 7.86 -2.63 -3.62
C TRP A 85 7.82 -1.18 -4.10
N THR A 86 8.76 -0.34 -3.67
CA THR A 86 8.87 1.04 -4.15
C THR A 86 9.16 1.07 -5.65
N ILE A 87 10.08 0.24 -6.14
CA ILE A 87 10.35 0.09 -7.57
C ILE A 87 9.10 -0.40 -8.31
N ALA A 88 8.43 -1.43 -7.77
CA ALA A 88 7.21 -1.96 -8.36
C ALA A 88 6.09 -0.92 -8.49
N PHE A 89 5.82 -0.16 -7.42
CA PHE A 89 4.82 0.92 -7.45
C PHE A 89 5.20 2.04 -8.41
N THR A 90 6.48 2.42 -8.46
CA THR A 90 6.94 3.44 -9.41
C THR A 90 6.69 3.01 -10.86
N VAL A 91 6.92 1.73 -11.19
CA VAL A 91 6.63 1.18 -12.52
C VAL A 91 5.13 1.18 -12.80
N ILE A 92 4.30 0.76 -11.83
CA ILE A 92 2.84 0.78 -11.95
C ILE A 92 2.34 2.21 -12.19
N ASP A 93 2.84 3.18 -11.44
CA ASP A 93 2.49 4.59 -11.58
C ASP A 93 2.87 5.13 -12.96
N MET A 94 4.08 4.82 -13.46
CA MET A 94 4.47 5.19 -14.83
C MET A 94 3.52 4.60 -15.88
N MET A 95 3.04 3.37 -15.70
CA MET A 95 2.08 2.73 -16.60
C MET A 95 0.69 3.36 -16.51
N LEU A 96 0.24 3.73 -15.31
CA LEU A 96 -1.06 4.36 -15.09
C LEU A 96 -1.09 5.79 -15.61
N LEU A 97 -0.05 6.58 -15.36
CA LEU A 97 0.07 7.95 -15.84
C LEU A 97 0.00 8.04 -17.37
N ARG A 98 0.57 7.06 -18.09
CA ARG A 98 0.44 6.96 -19.56
C ARG A 98 -1.00 6.78 -20.04
N LYS A 99 -1.91 6.28 -19.19
CA LYS A 99 -3.32 6.03 -19.52
C LYS A 99 -4.24 7.17 -19.09
N ILE A 100 -3.74 8.20 -18.42
CA ILE A 100 -4.54 9.36 -18.04
C ILE A 100 -4.76 10.22 -19.28
N GLN A 101 -6.04 10.41 -19.64
CA GLN A 101 -6.45 11.36 -20.66
C GLN A 101 -6.84 12.67 -19.97
N PHE A 102 -6.28 13.78 -20.44
CA PHE A 102 -6.69 15.12 -20.01
C PHE A 102 -7.92 15.50 -20.84
N VAL A 103 -9.07 15.64 -20.19
CA VAL A 103 -10.32 16.08 -20.84
C VAL A 103 -10.65 17.48 -20.29
N ASP A 104 -10.99 18.40 -21.18
CA ASP A 104 -11.35 19.76 -20.78
C ASP A 104 -12.66 19.75 -19.98
N VAL A 105 -12.74 20.60 -18.95
CA VAL A 105 -13.86 20.60 -17.97
C VAL A 105 -15.21 20.89 -18.65
N GLU A 106 -15.20 21.59 -19.78
CA GLU A 106 -16.41 21.90 -20.55
C GLU A 106 -16.97 20.67 -21.28
N GLU A 107 -16.11 19.77 -21.80
CA GLU A 107 -16.54 18.49 -22.39
C GLU A 107 -17.01 17.50 -21.32
N ALA A 108 -16.36 17.50 -20.14
CA ALA A 108 -16.73 16.62 -19.03
C ALA A 108 -18.13 16.92 -18.44
N ARG A 109 -18.67 18.12 -18.69
CA ARG A 109 -20.00 18.57 -18.21
C ARG A 109 -21.13 18.25 -19.19
N GLN A 110 -20.82 17.91 -20.44
CA GLN A 110 -21.78 17.56 -21.48
C GLN A 110 -22.05 16.05 -21.61
N LEU A 111 -21.29 15.21 -20.88
CA LEU A 111 -21.50 13.77 -20.71
C LEU A 111 -22.16 13.45 -19.37
#